data_AF-A0A2D5TT53-F1
#
_entry.id   AF-A0A2D5TT53-F1
#
_cell.length_a   1.000
_cell.length_b   1.000
_cell.length_c   1.000
_cell.angle_alpha   90.00
_cell.angle_beta   90.00
_cell.angle_gamma   90.00
#
_symmetry.space_group_name_H-M   'P 1'
#
loop_
_entity.id
_entity.type
_entity.pdbx_description
1 polymer ?
#
loop_
_entity_poly.entity_id
_entity_poly.type
_entity_poly.pdbx_seq_one_letter_code
_entity_poly.pdbx_strand_id
1 'polypeptide(L)'
;SAALAGDVQARVTGLFSQKTDVSGQFPSDLTADATNARLNDVDYPIEMDSRGAVQDKWKIQFTGATSFNVISEQRGQVETGATTADCAPVNPVTGVPYFVIKKEAWGTGWQSGNIVRFDTEAAAFPVWCIRSIQPGPASLETDSFSVQARGDTDQ
;
A
#
# COMPACT_ATOMS: atom_id res chain seq x y z
N SER A 1 4.48 -6.10 30.97
CA SER A 1 4.49 -7.08 29.86
C SER A 1 4.72 -6.33 28.55
N ALA A 2 5.43 -6.92 27.60
CA ALA A 2 5.68 -6.32 26.28
C ALA A 2 5.35 -7.37 25.21
N ALA A 3 4.56 -6.98 24.20
CA ALA A 3 4.42 -7.77 22.99
C ALA A 3 5.57 -7.41 22.05
N LEU A 4 6.36 -8.40 21.63
CA LEU A 4 7.48 -8.20 20.72
C LEU A 4 6.96 -8.37 19.29
N ALA A 5 7.06 -7.30 18.50
CA ALA A 5 6.64 -7.29 17.10
C ALA A 5 7.70 -7.81 16.13
N GLY A 6 8.96 -7.93 16.59
CA GLY A 6 10.11 -8.13 15.71
C GLY A 6 10.31 -6.95 14.76
N ASP A 7 10.96 -7.21 13.64
CA ASP A 7 11.17 -6.20 12.60
C ASP A 7 9.91 -6.04 11.75
N VAL A 8 9.37 -4.83 11.72
CA VAL A 8 8.26 -4.46 10.86
C VAL A 8 8.76 -3.58 9.74
N GLN A 9 8.49 -3.98 8.50
CA GLN A 9 8.87 -3.21 7.31
C GLN A 9 7.68 -3.12 6.37
N ALA A 10 7.53 -1.95 5.76
CA ALA A 10 6.60 -1.80 4.67
C ALA A 10 7.15 -2.54 3.45
N ARG A 11 6.29 -3.24 2.72
CA ARG A 11 6.69 -3.88 1.46
C ARG A 11 5.58 -3.85 0.43
N VAL A 12 5.98 -3.95 -0.84
CA VAL A 12 5.09 -4.15 -1.98
C VAL A 12 5.00 -5.64 -2.30
N THR A 13 3.81 -6.14 -2.57
CA THR A 13 3.56 -7.54 -2.93
C THR A 13 2.60 -7.67 -4.11
N GLY A 14 2.55 -8.84 -4.75
CA GLY A 14 1.55 -9.14 -5.77
C GLY A 14 1.61 -8.23 -7.00
N LEU A 15 2.81 -7.82 -7.44
CA LEU A 15 2.98 -7.01 -8.64
C LEU A 15 2.67 -7.83 -9.90
N PHE A 16 1.70 -7.39 -10.69
CA PHE A 16 1.44 -7.91 -12.03
C PHE A 16 0.80 -6.85 -12.93
N SER A 17 0.69 -7.18 -14.21
CA SER A 17 0.04 -6.32 -15.21
C SER A 17 -0.91 -7.12 -16.10
N GLN A 18 -2.06 -6.53 -16.41
CA GLN A 18 -3.11 -7.13 -17.24
C GLN A 18 -3.67 -6.12 -18.25
N LYS A 19 -4.31 -6.60 -19.33
CA LYS A 19 -4.78 -5.76 -20.43
C LYS A 19 -6.00 -4.90 -20.09
N THR A 20 -6.90 -5.41 -19.24
CA THR A 20 -8.18 -4.77 -18.96
C THR A 20 -8.58 -4.95 -17.52
N ASP A 21 -9.37 -4.02 -16.99
CA ASP A 21 -10.02 -4.22 -15.69
C ASP A 21 -11.11 -5.28 -15.78
N VAL A 22 -11.32 -6.02 -14.69
CA VAL A 22 -12.42 -6.98 -14.59
C VAL A 22 -13.38 -6.47 -13.51
N SER A 23 -14.47 -5.82 -13.94
CA SER A 23 -15.57 -5.39 -13.08
C SER A 23 -15.15 -4.52 -11.89
N GLY A 24 -14.12 -3.67 -12.05
CA GLY A 24 -13.63 -2.80 -10.97
C GLY A 24 -12.93 -3.53 -9.83
N GLN A 25 -12.70 -4.85 -9.93
CA GLN A 25 -12.17 -5.66 -8.84
C GLN A 25 -10.68 -5.40 -8.59
N PHE A 26 -10.22 -5.71 -7.37
CA PHE A 26 -8.81 -5.67 -6.97
C PHE A 26 -8.31 -7.08 -6.66
N PRO A 27 -8.18 -7.95 -7.69
CA PRO A 27 -7.75 -9.32 -7.49
C PRO A 27 -6.30 -9.35 -6.99
N SER A 28 -5.97 -10.43 -6.27
CA SER A 28 -4.60 -10.70 -5.79
C SER A 28 -3.76 -11.45 -6.83
N ASP A 29 -4.41 -12.00 -7.86
CA ASP A 29 -3.79 -12.72 -8.96
C ASP A 29 -4.35 -12.26 -10.31
N LEU A 30 -3.70 -12.66 -11.39
CA LEU A 30 -4.11 -12.33 -12.75
C LEU A 30 -5.52 -12.90 -13.06
N THR A 31 -6.48 -12.03 -13.36
CA THR A 31 -7.86 -12.42 -13.70
C THR A 31 -8.23 -12.21 -15.17
N ALA A 32 -7.37 -11.54 -15.93
CA ALA A 32 -7.53 -11.26 -17.35
C ALA A 32 -6.23 -11.57 -18.09
N ASP A 33 -6.25 -11.43 -19.42
CA ASP A 33 -5.03 -11.55 -20.22
C ASP A 33 -3.90 -10.68 -19.66
N ALA A 34 -2.73 -11.28 -19.48
CA ALA A 34 -1.51 -10.54 -19.22
C ALA A 34 -1.22 -9.56 -20.37
N THR A 35 -0.70 -8.38 -20.02
CA THR A 35 -0.09 -7.49 -21.01
C THR A 35 1.39 -7.82 -21.17
N ASN A 36 1.94 -7.53 -22.35
CA ASN A 36 3.39 -7.59 -22.61
C ASN A 36 4.12 -6.38 -22.02
N ALA A 37 3.40 -5.29 -21.71
CA ALA A 37 3.95 -4.16 -21.00
C ALA A 37 4.14 -4.52 -19.52
N ARG A 38 5.34 -4.27 -18.98
CA ARG A 38 5.70 -4.59 -17.60
C ARG A 38 6.37 -3.38 -16.95
N LEU A 39 6.17 -3.25 -15.66
CA LEU A 39 7.02 -2.41 -14.82
C LEU A 39 8.35 -3.15 -14.63
N ASN A 40 9.48 -2.46 -14.78
CA ASN A 40 10.79 -3.00 -14.48
C ASN A 40 11.09 -2.83 -12.98
N ASP A 41 10.45 -3.68 -12.18
CA ASP A 41 10.61 -3.71 -10.72
C ASP A 41 11.94 -4.31 -10.26
N VAL A 42 12.67 -4.96 -11.16
CA VAL A 42 13.99 -5.54 -10.89
C VAL A 42 15.06 -4.45 -10.80
N ASP A 43 15.15 -3.59 -11.82
CA ASP A 43 16.14 -2.50 -11.82
C ASP A 43 15.63 -1.26 -11.09
N TYR A 44 14.31 -1.05 -11.07
CA TYR A 44 13.65 0.11 -10.47
C TYR A 44 12.47 -0.34 -9.59
N PRO A 45 12.76 -0.88 -8.39
CA PRO A 45 11.71 -1.35 -7.48
C PRO A 45 10.77 -0.22 -7.07
N ILE A 46 9.54 -0.58 -6.72
CA ILE A 46 8.59 0.37 -6.13
C ILE A 46 9.11 0.74 -4.74
N GLU A 47 9.48 2.00 -4.58
CA GLU A 47 10.01 2.53 -3.33
C GLU A 47 8.86 2.86 -2.38
N MET A 48 9.06 2.63 -1.09
CA MET A 48 8.09 3.02 -0.08
C MET A 48 8.75 3.48 1.20
N ASP A 49 8.13 4.46 1.83
CA ASP A 49 8.50 4.92 3.16
C ASP A 49 7.51 4.35 4.17
N SER A 50 7.99 3.68 5.21
CA SER A 50 7.14 3.13 6.28
C SER A 50 6.22 4.17 6.94
N ARG A 51 6.58 5.46 6.90
CA ARG A 51 5.74 6.57 7.38
C ARG A 51 4.57 6.88 6.45
N GLY A 52 4.72 6.66 5.15
CA GLY A 52 3.69 6.90 4.13
C GLY A 52 2.87 5.67 3.78
N ALA A 53 3.45 4.49 4.00
CA ALA A 53 2.87 3.19 3.66
C ALA A 53 1.56 2.92 4.39
N VAL A 54 0.58 2.42 3.65
CA VAL A 54 -0.72 1.98 4.15
C VAL A 54 -1.00 0.57 3.68
N GLN A 55 -1.79 -0.20 4.42
CA GLN A 55 -2.27 -1.48 3.92
C GLN A 55 -3.41 -1.22 2.93
N ASP A 56 -3.15 -1.42 1.64
CA ASP A 56 -4.12 -1.14 0.58
C ASP A 56 -3.78 -1.89 -0.72
N LYS A 57 -4.76 -1.92 -1.62
CA LYS A 57 -4.68 -2.52 -2.94
C LYS A 57 -4.71 -1.43 -3.98
N TRP A 58 -3.67 -1.37 -4.81
CA TRP A 58 -3.48 -0.32 -5.81
C TRP A 58 -3.66 -0.85 -7.21
N LYS A 59 -4.29 0.00 -8.04
CA LYS A 59 -4.51 -0.20 -9.46
C LYS A 59 -4.07 1.05 -10.19
N ILE A 60 -3.08 0.89 -11.07
CA ILE A 60 -2.70 1.95 -12.01
C ILE A 60 -3.34 1.62 -13.34
N GLN A 61 -4.35 2.39 -13.72
CA GLN A 61 -5.12 2.20 -14.94
C GLN A 61 -4.66 3.19 -16.01
N PHE A 62 -4.10 2.68 -17.09
CA PHE A 62 -3.71 3.50 -18.22
C PHE A 62 -4.93 4.04 -18.96
N THR A 63 -4.94 5.35 -19.18
CA THR A 63 -5.95 6.05 -19.99
C THR A 63 -5.45 6.27 -21.42
N GLY A 64 -4.14 6.14 -21.64
CA GLY A 64 -3.48 6.18 -22.94
C GLY A 64 -2.17 5.38 -22.95
N ALA A 65 -1.27 5.68 -23.89
CA ALA A 65 0.04 5.01 -23.94
C ALA A 65 1.03 5.51 -22.86
N THR A 66 0.80 6.71 -22.33
CA THR A 66 1.69 7.34 -21.33
C THR A 66 0.93 7.81 -20.11
N SER A 67 -0.35 8.14 -20.22
CA SER A 67 -1.15 8.68 -19.12
C SER A 67 -1.89 7.58 -18.37
N PHE A 68 -2.02 7.73 -17.05
CA PHE A 68 -2.71 6.77 -16.18
C PHE A 68 -3.35 7.42 -14.95
N ASN A 69 -4.27 6.70 -14.32
CA ASN A 69 -4.88 7.03 -13.05
C ASN A 69 -4.40 6.05 -11.97
N VAL A 70 -4.09 6.56 -10.78
CA VAL A 70 -3.77 5.75 -9.61
C VAL A 70 -5.02 5.61 -8.76
N ILE A 71 -5.45 4.37 -8.55
CA ILE A 71 -6.71 4.04 -7.87
C ILE A 71 -6.40 3.10 -6.71
N SER A 72 -6.89 3.47 -5.52
CA SER A 72 -6.90 2.62 -4.33
C SER A 72 -8.27 1.95 -4.19
N GLU A 73 -8.28 0.72 -3.68
CA GLU A 73 -9.52 -0.01 -3.38
C GLU A 73 -10.39 0.76 -2.37
N GLN A 74 -9.77 1.38 -1.38
CA GLN A 74 -10.47 2.08 -0.30
C GLN A 74 -10.74 3.56 -0.59
N ARG A 75 -9.87 4.22 -1.37
CA ARG A 75 -9.87 5.68 -1.56
C ARG A 75 -10.33 6.11 -2.95
N GLY A 76 -10.51 5.16 -3.88
CA GLY A 76 -10.76 5.47 -5.27
C GLY A 76 -9.54 6.12 -5.93
N GLN A 77 -9.76 6.98 -6.93
CA GLN A 77 -8.68 7.63 -7.64
C GLN A 77 -7.98 8.68 -6.76
N VAL A 78 -6.70 8.46 -6.47
CA VAL A 78 -5.89 9.34 -5.62
C VAL A 78 -5.03 10.32 -6.42
N GLU A 79 -4.64 9.96 -7.64
CA GLU A 79 -3.76 10.77 -8.48
C GLU A 79 -3.94 10.42 -9.97
N THR A 80 -3.57 11.36 -10.85
CA THR A 80 -3.33 11.10 -12.28
C THR A 80 -1.85 11.31 -12.57
N GLY A 81 -1.24 10.39 -13.31
CA GLY A 81 0.19 10.45 -13.62
C GLY A 81 0.47 10.18 -15.09
N ALA A 82 1.76 10.24 -15.42
CA ALA A 82 2.27 9.88 -16.73
C ALA A 82 3.59 9.14 -16.60
N THR A 83 3.90 8.28 -17.56
CA THR A 83 5.16 7.50 -17.59
C THR A 83 6.41 8.37 -17.74
N THR A 84 6.24 9.66 -18.07
CA THR A 84 7.34 10.62 -18.23
C THR A 84 7.78 11.27 -16.91
N ALA A 85 7.10 11.01 -15.80
CA ALA A 85 7.40 11.55 -14.48
C ALA A 85 7.29 10.48 -13.40
N ASP A 86 7.95 10.71 -12.26
CA ASP A 86 7.80 9.85 -11.09
C ASP A 86 6.35 9.91 -10.60
N CYS A 87 5.78 8.74 -10.30
CA CYS A 87 4.45 8.63 -9.71
C CYS A 87 4.60 8.48 -8.20
N ALA A 88 4.16 9.48 -7.45
CA ALA A 88 4.38 9.58 -6.00
C ALA A 88 3.14 10.14 -5.29
N PRO A 89 2.01 9.41 -5.27
CA PRO A 89 0.75 9.90 -4.71
C PRO A 89 0.91 10.19 -3.22
N VAL A 90 0.67 11.45 -2.83
CA VAL A 90 0.89 11.93 -1.46
C VAL A 90 -0.20 11.46 -0.52
N ASN A 91 0.19 10.89 0.62
CA ASN A 91 -0.73 10.61 1.71
C ASN A 91 -1.08 11.91 2.46
N PRO A 92 -2.34 12.38 2.44
CA PRO A 92 -2.72 13.64 3.07
C PRO A 92 -2.61 13.60 4.60
N VAL A 93 -2.54 12.41 5.21
CA VAL A 93 -2.41 12.27 6.67
C VAL A 93 -0.97 12.50 7.13
N THR A 94 0.01 12.03 6.35
CA THR A 94 1.43 12.03 6.77
C THR A 94 2.29 13.01 5.97
N GLY A 95 1.78 13.53 4.84
CA GLY A 95 2.51 14.42 3.94
C GLY A 95 3.62 13.74 3.14
N VAL A 96 3.73 12.40 3.23
CA VAL A 96 4.71 11.57 2.53
C VAL A 96 3.99 10.71 1.48
N PRO A 97 4.61 10.38 0.32
CA PRO A 97 4.00 9.49 -0.66
C PRO A 97 3.63 8.11 -0.09
N TYR A 98 2.54 7.52 -0.60
CA TYR A 98 2.16 6.14 -0.29
C TYR A 98 3.22 5.14 -0.79
N PHE A 99 3.72 5.40 -1.99
CA PHE A 99 4.79 4.69 -2.69
C PHE A 99 5.35 5.64 -3.77
N VAL A 100 6.51 5.30 -4.32
CA VAL A 100 7.12 6.02 -5.44
C VAL A 100 7.48 5.02 -6.54
N ILE A 101 7.00 5.28 -7.75
CA ILE A 101 7.41 4.58 -8.97
C ILE A 101 8.21 5.55 -9.81
N LYS A 102 9.49 5.24 -10.01
CA LYS A 102 10.39 6.03 -10.85
C LYS A 102 9.93 6.01 -12.30
N LYS A 103 10.10 7.12 -13.01
CA LYS A 103 9.76 7.17 -14.45
C LYS A 103 10.51 6.12 -15.27
N GLU A 104 11.72 5.75 -14.86
CA GLU A 104 12.56 4.73 -15.49
C GLU A 104 12.02 3.31 -15.33
N ALA A 105 11.16 3.08 -14.32
CA ALA A 105 10.54 1.78 -14.09
C ALA A 105 9.50 1.44 -15.17
N TRP A 106 8.97 2.42 -15.90
CA TRP A 106 7.97 2.18 -16.93
C TRP A 106 8.59 1.53 -18.16
N GLY A 107 8.28 0.25 -18.37
CA GLY A 107 8.55 -0.42 -19.64
C GLY A 107 7.75 0.17 -20.80
N THR A 108 7.98 -0.35 -22.01
CA THR A 108 7.28 0.09 -23.22
C THR A 108 6.02 -0.73 -23.52
N GLY A 109 5.14 -0.21 -24.38
CA GLY A 109 3.98 -0.97 -24.89
C GLY A 109 2.69 -0.80 -24.08
N TRP A 110 2.61 0.20 -23.21
CA TRP A 110 1.37 0.54 -22.52
C TRP A 110 0.30 1.03 -23.49
N GLN A 111 -0.96 0.69 -23.18
CA GLN A 111 -2.14 1.04 -23.95
C GLN A 111 -3.26 1.41 -23.00
N SER A 112 -4.22 2.19 -23.50
CA SER A 112 -5.42 2.52 -22.73
C SER A 112 -6.13 1.22 -22.31
N GLY A 113 -6.54 1.16 -21.04
CA GLY A 113 -7.13 -0.03 -20.44
C GLY A 113 -6.14 -0.94 -19.72
N ASN A 114 -4.83 -0.88 -20.04
CA ASN A 114 -3.83 -1.67 -19.33
C ASN A 114 -3.80 -1.30 -17.86
N ILE A 115 -3.52 -2.30 -17.03
CA ILE A 115 -3.49 -2.16 -15.58
C ILE A 115 -2.17 -2.70 -15.03
N VAL A 116 -1.59 -1.96 -14.10
CA VAL A 116 -0.62 -2.48 -13.14
C VAL A 116 -1.31 -2.62 -11.79
N ARG A 117 -1.12 -3.78 -11.15
CA ARG A 117 -1.73 -4.16 -9.88
C ARG A 117 -0.62 -4.55 -8.90
N PHE A 118 -0.71 -4.04 -7.68
CA PHE A 118 0.18 -4.41 -6.57
C PHE A 118 -0.47 -4.03 -5.24
N ASP A 119 -0.04 -4.70 -4.18
CA ASP A 119 -0.50 -4.47 -2.81
C ASP A 119 0.61 -3.81 -2.01
N THR A 120 0.22 -2.90 -1.12
CA THR A 120 1.13 -2.36 -0.11
C THR A 120 0.78 -2.98 1.23
N GLU A 121 1.80 -3.47 1.93
CA GLU A 121 1.73 -3.84 3.32
C GLU A 121 2.45 -2.79 4.15
N ALA A 122 1.77 -2.23 5.15
CA ALA A 122 2.35 -1.25 6.06
C ALA A 122 3.24 -1.94 7.10
N ALA A 123 4.21 -1.19 7.65
CA ALA A 123 5.00 -1.59 8.81
C ALA A 123 4.16 -1.52 10.11
N ALA A 124 3.08 -2.31 10.19
CA ALA A 124 2.14 -2.30 11.29
C ALA A 124 2.09 -3.66 11.99
N PHE A 125 2.20 -3.64 13.33
CA PHE A 125 1.98 -4.81 14.17
C PHE A 125 0.62 -4.68 14.87
N PRO A 126 -0.39 -5.49 14.50
CA PRO A 126 -1.71 -5.39 15.11
C PRO A 126 -1.68 -5.90 16.56
N VAL A 127 -2.11 -5.06 17.51
CA VAL A 127 -2.24 -5.43 18.92
C VAL A 127 -3.71 -5.41 19.32
N TRP A 128 -4.17 -6.51 19.93
CA TRP A 128 -5.52 -6.64 20.47
C TRP A 128 -5.45 -6.66 21.99
N CYS A 129 -6.15 -5.72 22.63
CA CYS A 129 -6.22 -5.62 24.09
C CYS A 129 -7.64 -5.97 24.56
N ILE A 130 -7.75 -6.94 25.47
CA ILE A 130 -9.00 -7.26 26.17
C ILE A 130 -8.83 -6.88 27.64
N ARG A 131 -9.75 -6.07 28.16
CA ARG A 131 -9.82 -5.75 29.59
C ARG A 131 -10.91 -6.57 30.25
N SER A 132 -10.55 -7.47 31.15
CA SER A 132 -11.46 -8.19 32.04
C SER A 132 -11.32 -7.67 33.47
N ILE A 133 -12.43 -7.49 34.18
CA ILE A 133 -12.45 -7.12 35.59
C ILE A 133 -12.97 -8.31 36.39
N GLN A 134 -12.30 -8.67 37.48
CA GLN A 134 -12.79 -9.71 38.38
C GLN A 134 -13.99 -9.18 39.18
N PRO A 135 -15.14 -9.86 39.20
CA PRO A 135 -16.25 -9.47 40.07
C PRO A 135 -15.84 -9.64 41.54
N GLY A 136 -15.88 -8.56 42.32
CA GLY A 136 -15.50 -8.53 43.73
C GLY A 136 -16.23 -7.42 44.49
N PRO A 137 -16.24 -7.47 45.84
CA PRO A 137 -17.00 -6.53 46.68
C PRO A 137 -16.39 -5.12 46.75
N ALA A 138 -15.18 -4.92 46.21
CA ALA A 138 -14.50 -3.63 46.19
C ALA A 138 -14.94 -2.82 44.96
N SER A 139 -15.65 -1.71 45.18
CA SER A 139 -15.95 -0.72 44.15
C SER A 139 -14.81 0.28 44.05
N LEU A 140 -13.86 0.05 43.14
CA LEU A 140 -13.00 1.14 42.66
C LEU A 140 -13.71 1.88 41.51
N GLU A 141 -13.79 3.21 41.59
CA GLU A 141 -14.48 4.03 40.60
C GLU A 141 -13.72 4.22 39.28
N THR A 142 -12.41 3.91 39.22
CA THR A 142 -11.62 4.15 38.00
C THR A 142 -10.46 3.17 37.86
N ASP A 143 -10.50 2.37 36.79
CA ASP A 143 -9.38 1.57 36.29
C ASP A 143 -8.90 2.15 34.95
N SER A 144 -7.60 2.40 34.83
CA SER A 144 -6.98 2.87 33.59
C SER A 144 -5.77 2.01 33.21
N PHE A 145 -5.52 1.91 31.91
CA PHE A 145 -4.29 1.35 31.37
C PHE A 145 -3.82 2.20 30.20
N SER A 146 -2.51 2.26 29.97
CA SER A 146 -1.90 2.93 28.82
C SER A 146 -1.14 1.92 27.98
N VAL A 147 -1.18 2.12 26.66
CA VAL A 147 -0.41 1.35 25.68
C VAL A 147 0.52 2.30 24.96
N GLN A 148 1.80 1.94 24.90
CA GLN A 148 2.82 2.70 24.20
C GLN A 148 3.53 1.80 23.20
N ALA A 149 3.52 2.17 21.94
CA ALA A 149 4.39 1.58 20.93
C ALA A 149 5.80 2.18 21.07
N ARG A 150 6.83 1.33 21.13
CA ARG A 150 8.24 1.72 21.13
C ARG A 150 8.95 0.92 20.06
N GLY A 151 9.67 1.60 19.18
CA GLY A 151 10.48 1.02 18.12
C GLY A 151 11.71 1.90 17.89
N ASP A 152 12.75 1.31 17.31
CA ASP A 152 13.96 1.99 16.89
C ASP A 152 14.11 1.82 15.36
N THR A 153 14.89 2.67 14.71
CA THR A 153 15.21 2.56 13.29
C THR A 153 16.71 2.68 13.15
N ASP A 154 17.36 1.61 12.67
CA ASP A 154 18.75 1.71 12.21
C ASP A 154 18.73 2.48 10.89
N GLN A 155 19.36 3.65 10.85
CA GLN A 155 19.40 4.53 9.68
C GLN A 155 20.56 4.18 8.75
#